data_AF-G5K498-F1
#
_entry.id   AF-G5K498-F1
#
_cell.length_a   1.000
_cell.length_b   1.000
_cell.length_c   1.000
_cell.angle_alpha   90.00
_cell.angle_beta   90.00
_cell.angle_gamma   90.00
#
_symmetry.space_group_name_H-M   'P 1'
#
loop_
_entity.id
_entity.type
_entity.pdbx_description
1 polymer ?
#
loop_
_entity_poly.entity_id
_entity_poly.type
_entity_poly.pdbx_seq_one_letter_code
_entity_poly.pdbx_strand_id
1 'polypeptide(L)'
;MDYVEGFATEQELFSQEEAAQAFKEQEAASHLPYIYLSAGVSAKSFQETLSFAAASGARFNGVLCGRATWAGSVPVYISEGEEAARQWLRQEGLQNIEQLNQVLAQTASPWTEKMT
;
A
#
# COMPACT_ATOMS: atom_id res chain seq x y z
N MET A 1 -9.56 -0.07 -3.49
CA MET A 1 -9.91 1.28 -3.97
C MET A 1 -10.65 1.24 -5.30
N ASP A 2 -10.50 0.17 -6.09
CA ASP A 2 -11.07 0.01 -7.45
C ASP A 2 -12.60 0.10 -7.59
N TYR A 3 -13.34 0.25 -6.49
CA TYR A 3 -14.79 0.47 -6.47
C TYR A 3 -15.20 1.73 -5.70
N VAL A 4 -14.23 2.57 -5.33
CA VAL A 4 -14.43 3.83 -4.61
C VAL A 4 -14.43 4.98 -5.62
N GLU A 5 -15.39 5.88 -5.51
CA GLU A 5 -15.50 7.09 -6.34
C GLU A 5 -14.15 7.82 -6.49
N GLY A 6 -13.78 8.14 -7.73
CA GLY A 6 -12.50 8.79 -8.07
C GLY A 6 -11.29 7.86 -8.16
N PHE A 7 -11.39 6.61 -7.69
CA PHE A 7 -10.38 5.57 -7.87
C PHE A 7 -10.87 4.39 -8.73
N ALA A 8 -12.19 4.27 -8.90
CA ALA A 8 -12.79 3.13 -9.57
C ALA A 8 -12.41 3.05 -11.05
N THR A 9 -12.15 1.82 -11.53
CA THR A 9 -11.81 1.56 -12.93
C THR A 9 -12.96 0.99 -13.73
N GLU A 10 -13.99 0.44 -13.06
CA GLU A 10 -15.14 -0.18 -13.71
C GLU A 10 -16.47 0.35 -13.16
N GLN A 11 -16.75 0.09 -11.88
CA GLN A 11 -18.01 0.47 -11.24
C GLN A 11 -17.73 1.14 -9.90
N GLU A 12 -18.39 2.27 -9.66
CA GLU A 12 -18.42 2.91 -8.36
C GLU A 12 -19.49 2.23 -7.49
N LEU A 13 -19.05 1.66 -6.38
CA LEU A 13 -19.93 1.03 -5.37
C LEU A 13 -19.97 1.83 -4.06
N PHE A 14 -18.93 2.62 -3.80
CA PHE A 14 -18.79 3.40 -2.59
C PHE A 14 -18.35 4.83 -2.94
N SER A 15 -18.93 5.81 -2.27
CA SER A 15 -18.40 7.18 -2.21
C SER A 15 -17.06 7.23 -1.47
N GLN A 16 -16.32 8.33 -1.61
CA GLN A 16 -15.11 8.54 -0.81
C GLN A 16 -15.44 8.68 0.69
N GLU A 17 -16.59 9.28 1.03
CA GLU A 17 -17.04 9.41 2.41
C GLU A 17 -17.30 8.05 3.06
N GLU A 18 -17.97 7.13 2.36
CA GLU A 18 -18.21 5.76 2.83
C GLU A 18 -16.90 4.99 3.00
N ALA A 19 -15.98 5.11 2.04
CA ALA A 19 -14.66 4.48 2.14
C ALA A 19 -13.85 5.05 3.30
N ALA A 20 -13.85 6.37 3.50
CA ALA A 20 -13.16 7.03 4.60
C ALA A 20 -13.73 6.63 5.95
N GLN A 21 -15.06 6.48 6.05
CA GLN A 21 -15.73 6.02 7.26
C GLN A 21 -15.30 4.59 7.63
N ALA A 22 -15.15 3.69 6.66
CA ALA A 22 -14.65 2.34 6.91
C ALA A 22 -13.22 2.33 7.51
N PHE A 23 -12.34 3.24 7.06
CA PHE A 23 -10.99 3.38 7.65
C PHE A 23 -11.04 3.87 9.11
N LYS A 24 -11.94 4.80 9.44
CA LYS A 24 -12.15 5.26 10.82
C LYS A 24 -12.69 4.16 11.72
N GLU A 25 -13.63 3.37 11.20
CA GLU A 25 -14.19 2.23 11.93
C GLU A 25 -13.14 1.15 12.19
N GLN A 26 -12.28 0.87 11.21
CA GLN A 26 -11.13 -0.03 11.40
C GLN A 26 -10.18 0.46 12.49
N GLU A 27 -9.83 1.75 12.49
CA GLU A 27 -8.99 2.36 13.52
C GLU A 27 -9.62 2.22 14.92
N ALA A 28 -10.93 2.43 15.02
CA ALA A 28 -11.67 2.30 16.28
C ALA A 28 -11.84 0.85 16.74
N ALA A 29 -11.74 -0.12 15.83
CA ALA A 29 -11.96 -1.54 16.13
C ALA A 29 -10.82 -2.20 16.91
N SER A 30 -9.64 -1.57 17.02
CA SER A 30 -8.48 -2.16 17.69
C SER A 30 -7.60 -1.14 18.42
N HIS A 31 -7.15 -1.51 19.60
CA HIS A 31 -6.09 -0.81 20.33
C HIS A 31 -4.69 -1.35 20.00
N LEU A 32 -4.60 -2.53 19.36
CA LEU A 32 -3.33 -3.13 18.98
C LEU A 32 -2.72 -2.40 17.77
N PRO A 33 -1.37 -2.37 17.65
CA PRO A 33 -0.73 -1.97 16.41
C PRO A 33 -1.20 -2.83 15.24
N TYR A 34 -1.43 -2.21 14.08
CA TYR A 34 -1.81 -2.92 12.86
C TYR A 34 -1.07 -2.36 11.64
N ILE A 35 -0.90 -3.22 10.64
CA ILE A 35 -0.21 -2.91 9.40
C ILE A 35 -1.03 -3.41 8.22
N TYR A 36 -0.86 -2.77 7.05
CA TYR A 36 -1.57 -3.19 5.84
C TYR A 36 -0.76 -4.17 4.98
N LEU A 37 -1.47 -5.09 4.34
CA LEU A 37 -0.97 -5.94 3.28
C LEU A 37 -1.39 -5.38 1.91
N SER A 38 -0.55 -5.54 0.88
CA SER A 38 -0.84 -4.97 -0.45
C SER A 38 -1.75 -5.81 -1.34
N ALA A 39 -2.10 -7.04 -0.94
CA ALA A 39 -3.06 -7.93 -1.61
C ALA A 39 -2.85 -8.20 -3.14
N GLY A 40 -1.77 -7.72 -3.75
CA GLY A 40 -1.53 -7.87 -5.19
C GLY A 40 -2.04 -6.71 -6.04
N VAL A 41 -2.45 -5.59 -5.44
CA VAL A 41 -2.65 -4.34 -6.20
C VAL A 41 -1.30 -3.80 -6.69
N SER A 42 -1.34 -2.88 -7.66
CA SER A 42 -0.12 -2.22 -8.15
C SER A 42 0.52 -1.36 -7.05
N ALA A 43 1.83 -1.08 -7.18
CA ALA A 43 2.56 -0.22 -6.25
C ALA A 43 1.88 1.15 -6.08
N LYS A 44 1.50 1.76 -7.20
CA LYS A 44 0.80 3.06 -7.22
C LYS A 44 -0.55 3.02 -6.51
N SER A 45 -1.39 2.03 -6.82
CA SER A 45 -2.72 1.88 -6.18
C SER A 45 -2.57 1.64 -4.67
N PHE A 46 -1.57 0.86 -4.24
CA PHE A 46 -1.30 0.67 -2.82
C PHE A 46 -0.86 1.97 -2.14
N GLN A 47 0.07 2.71 -2.74
CA GLN A 47 0.52 4.01 -2.22
C GLN A 47 -0.63 5.01 -2.09
N GLU A 48 -1.49 5.12 -3.11
CA GLU A 48 -2.70 5.97 -3.07
C GLU A 48 -3.66 5.53 -1.96
N THR A 49 -3.79 4.22 -1.74
CA THR A 49 -4.60 3.68 -0.63
C THR A 49 -4.04 4.10 0.74
N LEU A 50 -2.71 4.08 0.93
CA LEU A 50 -2.07 4.50 2.19
C LEU A 50 -2.28 5.99 2.46
N SER A 51 -2.14 6.83 1.43
CA SER A 51 -2.43 8.26 1.52
C SER A 51 -3.89 8.52 1.88
N PHE A 52 -4.82 7.80 1.24
CA PHE A 52 -6.24 7.91 1.53
C PHE A 52 -6.59 7.43 2.95
N ALA A 53 -6.01 6.32 3.40
CA ALA A 53 -6.21 5.79 4.75
C ALA A 53 -5.79 6.82 5.82
N ALA A 54 -4.60 7.40 5.68
CA ALA A 54 -4.11 8.43 6.59
C ALA A 54 -4.99 9.69 6.57
N ALA A 55 -5.37 10.18 5.39
CA ALA A 55 -6.28 11.32 5.24
C ALA A 55 -7.68 11.05 5.85
N SER A 56 -8.10 9.79 5.85
CA SER A 56 -9.36 9.33 6.45
C SER A 56 -9.28 9.17 7.97
N GLY A 57 -8.09 9.27 8.57
CA GLY A 57 -7.89 9.19 10.02
C GLY A 57 -7.42 7.83 10.53
N ALA A 58 -7.07 6.89 9.65
CA ALA A 58 -6.44 5.64 10.07
C ALA A 58 -5.03 5.92 10.62
N ARG A 59 -4.68 5.34 11.77
CA ARG A 59 -3.36 5.46 12.41
C ARG A 59 -2.57 4.16 12.32
N PHE A 60 -2.52 3.59 11.11
CA PHE A 60 -1.81 2.35 10.83
C PHE A 60 -0.30 2.48 11.06
N ASN A 61 0.36 1.37 11.39
CA ASN A 61 1.72 1.37 11.93
C ASN A 61 2.80 0.86 10.98
N GLY A 62 2.45 0.73 9.70
CA GLY A 62 3.36 0.25 8.66
C GLY A 62 2.65 -0.68 7.68
N VAL A 63 3.46 -1.41 6.91
CA VAL A 63 2.98 -2.34 5.89
C VAL A 63 3.85 -3.57 5.81
N LEU A 64 3.27 -4.67 5.32
CA LEU A 64 3.99 -5.84 4.86
C LEU A 64 3.70 -6.01 3.37
N CYS A 65 4.48 -5.31 2.54
CA CYS A 65 4.29 -5.23 1.10
C CYS A 65 5.19 -6.23 0.36
N GLY A 66 4.57 -7.11 -0.43
CA GLY A 66 5.28 -8.11 -1.25
C GLY A 66 5.16 -7.83 -2.74
N ARG A 67 4.13 -8.42 -3.37
CA ARG A 67 3.93 -8.43 -4.83
C ARG A 67 4.01 -7.06 -5.48
N ALA A 68 3.47 -6.01 -4.85
CA ALA A 68 3.51 -4.66 -5.41
C ALA A 68 4.96 -4.15 -5.60
N THR A 69 5.93 -4.66 -4.84
CA THR A 69 7.34 -4.26 -4.96
C THR A 69 8.10 -5.08 -6.00
N TRP A 70 7.91 -6.40 -6.02
CA TRP A 70 8.80 -7.32 -6.75
C TRP A 70 8.14 -8.18 -7.82
N ALA A 71 6.81 -8.16 -8.00
CA ALA A 71 6.15 -9.08 -8.94
C ALA A 71 6.64 -8.94 -10.39
N GLY A 72 7.07 -7.75 -10.82
CA GLY A 72 7.61 -7.52 -12.15
C GLY A 72 8.97 -8.20 -12.41
N SER A 73 9.71 -8.59 -11.37
CA SER A 73 10.98 -9.33 -11.57
C SER A 73 10.76 -10.78 -11.99
N VAL A 74 9.60 -11.36 -11.68
CA VAL A 74 9.29 -12.77 -11.98
C VAL A 74 9.29 -13.06 -13.49
N PRO A 75 8.55 -12.31 -14.34
CA PRO A 75 8.61 -12.55 -15.78
C PRO A 75 10.02 -12.30 -16.34
N VAL A 76 10.71 -11.24 -15.92
CA VAL A 76 12.10 -10.94 -16.34
C VAL A 76 13.04 -12.09 -16.00
N TYR A 77 12.92 -12.65 -14.81
CA TYR A 77 13.74 -13.80 -14.40
C TYR A 77 13.48 -15.02 -15.29
N ILE A 78 12.22 -15.30 -15.62
CA ILE A 78 11.83 -16.45 -16.45
C ILE A 78 12.31 -16.27 -17.90
N SER A 79 12.19 -15.07 -18.47
CA SER A 79 12.50 -14.81 -19.89
C SER A 79 13.95 -14.43 -20.16
N GLU A 80 14.62 -13.77 -19.22
CA GLU A 80 15.93 -13.12 -19.44
C GLU A 80 17.01 -13.57 -18.43
N GLY A 81 16.63 -14.36 -17.42
CA GLY A 81 17.54 -14.98 -16.46
C GLY A 81 17.91 -14.10 -15.27
N GLU A 82 18.83 -14.62 -14.44
CA GLU A 82 19.15 -14.05 -13.12
C GLU A 82 19.70 -12.63 -13.19
N GLU A 83 20.65 -12.34 -14.09
CA GLU A 83 21.30 -11.03 -14.12
C GLU A 83 20.33 -9.91 -14.54
N ALA A 84 19.46 -10.19 -15.52
CA ALA A 84 18.41 -9.26 -15.92
C ALA A 84 17.42 -8.98 -14.77
N ALA A 85 16.99 -10.02 -14.06
CA ALA A 85 16.13 -9.85 -12.89
C ALA A 85 16.80 -9.06 -11.75
N ARG A 86 18.10 -9.28 -11.52
CA ARG A 86 18.89 -8.49 -10.56
C ARG A 86 18.96 -7.02 -10.98
N GLN A 87 19.13 -6.72 -12.26
CA GLN A 87 19.09 -5.33 -12.76
C GLN A 87 17.71 -4.71 -12.59
N TRP A 88 16.64 -5.44 -12.92
CA TRP A 88 15.27 -4.98 -12.70
C TRP A 88 15.02 -4.65 -11.21
N LEU A 89 15.49 -5.50 -10.29
CA LEU A 89 15.37 -5.25 -8.85
C LEU A 89 16.15 -4.01 -8.39
N ARG A 90 17.31 -3.72 -8.99
CA ARG A 90 18.11 -2.52 -8.69
C ARG A 90 17.55 -1.23 -9.28
N GLN A 91 16.65 -1.34 -10.26
CA GLN A 91 16.01 -0.21 -10.94
C GLN A 91 14.56 -0.11 -10.46
N GLU A 92 13.63 -0.72 -11.18
CA GLU A 92 12.18 -0.70 -10.92
C GLU A 92 11.84 -1.19 -9.49
N GLY A 93 12.47 -2.28 -9.03
CA GLY A 93 12.24 -2.81 -7.69
C GLY A 93 12.66 -1.82 -6.59
N LEU A 94 13.81 -1.15 -6.78
CA LEU A 94 14.32 -0.12 -5.87
C LEU A 94 13.40 1.11 -5.88
N GLN A 95 13.00 1.57 -7.07
CA GLN A 95 12.07 2.69 -7.21
C GLN A 95 10.73 2.41 -6.52
N ASN A 96 10.17 1.21 -6.67
CA ASN A 96 8.92 0.81 -6.01
C ASN A 96 9.03 0.89 -4.48
N ILE A 97 10.12 0.40 -3.89
CA ILE A 97 10.29 0.43 -2.43
C ILE A 97 10.65 1.82 -1.91
N GLU A 98 11.43 2.61 -2.64
CA GLU A 98 11.76 3.98 -2.25
C GLU A 98 10.53 4.89 -2.24
N GLN A 99 9.69 4.80 -3.28
CA GLN A 99 8.42 5.54 -3.34
C GLN A 99 7.47 5.10 -2.22
N LEU A 100 7.37 3.80 -1.95
CA LEU A 100 6.58 3.29 -0.82
C LEU A 100 7.11 3.86 0.51
N ASN A 101 8.42 3.87 0.73
CA ASN A 101 9.02 4.41 1.94
C ASN A 101 8.75 5.91 2.12
N GLN A 102 8.75 6.69 1.03
CA GLN A 102 8.41 8.11 1.08
C GLN A 102 6.96 8.33 1.50
N VAL A 103 6.02 7.52 0.99
CA VAL A 103 4.62 7.56 1.40
C VAL A 103 4.48 7.17 2.87
N LEU A 104 5.10 6.07 3.30
CA LEU A 104 5.06 5.60 4.69
C LEU A 104 5.55 6.67 5.68
N ALA A 105 6.60 7.41 5.33
CA ALA A 105 7.13 8.49 6.16
C ALA A 105 6.12 9.63 6.39
N GLN A 106 5.14 9.79 5.50
CA GLN A 106 4.10 10.82 5.58
C GLN A 106 2.78 10.30 6.17
N THR A 107 2.51 9.00 6.07
CA THR A 107 1.19 8.44 6.36
C THR A 107 1.13 7.53 7.59
N ALA A 108 2.22 6.81 7.92
CA ALA A 108 2.20 5.83 9.00
C ALA A 108 2.43 6.49 10.37
N SER A 109 1.82 5.93 11.42
CA SER A 109 2.01 6.33 12.82
C SER A 109 2.90 5.33 13.57
N PRO A 110 3.83 5.76 14.44
CA PRO A 110 4.64 4.84 15.24
C PRO A 110 3.79 3.87 16.08
N TRP A 111 4.09 2.57 16.03
CA TRP A 111 3.38 1.56 16.84
C TRP A 111 3.52 1.79 18.34
N THR A 112 4.60 2.45 18.77
CA THR A 112 4.87 2.76 20.18
C THR A 112 3.79 3.65 20.80
N GLU A 113 3.08 4.46 20.02
CA GLU A 113 1.97 5.29 20.50
C GLU A 113 0.72 4.49 20.86
N LYS A 114 0.64 3.21 20.46
CA LYS A 114 -0.46 2.28 20.81
C LYS A 114 -0.18 1.46 22.06
N MET A 115 1.04 1.56 22.61
CA MET A 115 1.48 0.76 23.77
C MET A 115 1.43 1.54 25.09
N THR A 116 1.07 2.81 25.03
CA THR A 116 0.90 3.73 26.17
C THR A 116 -0.58 3.90 26.48
#